data_AF-A0A3D1YKX1-F1
#
_entry.id   AF-A0A3D1YKX1-F1
#
_cell.length_a   1.000
_cell.length_b   1.000
_cell.length_c   1.000
_cell.angle_alpha   90.00
_cell.angle_beta   90.00
_cell.angle_gamma   90.00
#
_symmetry.space_group_name_H-M   'P 1'
#
loop_
_entity.id
_entity.type
_entity.pdbx_description
1 polymer ?
#
loop_
_entity_poly.entity_id
_entity_poly.type
_entity_poly.pdbx_seq_one_letter_code
_entity_poly.pdbx_strand_id
1 'polypeptide(L)'
;FDRINVRRLFILLEKSIANMAKSFLFEFNDSFTRSRFVSTVEPFLRNVQGRQGIQDFAVICDGSNNTPEVVDRNEFRGDIYVKPSRSIN
;
A
#
# COMPACT_ATOMS: atom_id res chain seq x y z
N PHE A 1 6.41 -13.13 -11.69
CA PHE A 1 4.97 -13.46 -11.56
C PHE A 1 4.62 -14.54 -12.56
N ASP A 2 4.47 -15.79 -12.11
CA ASP A 2 4.27 -16.94 -13.01
C ASP A 2 2.83 -17.06 -13.54
N ARG A 3 1.88 -16.33 -12.93
CA ARG A 3 0.45 -16.40 -13.25
C ARG A 3 -0.10 -15.03 -13.65
N ILE A 4 -0.87 -14.99 -14.74
CA ILE A 4 -1.43 -13.74 -15.30
C ILE A 4 -2.41 -13.05 -14.35
N ASN A 5 -3.19 -13.82 -13.60
CA ASN A 5 -4.15 -13.29 -12.63
C ASN A 5 -3.46 -12.52 -11.49
N VAL A 6 -2.35 -13.05 -10.96
CA VAL A 6 -1.55 -12.38 -9.93
C VAL A 6 -0.96 -11.09 -10.49
N ARG A 7 -0.40 -11.10 -11.71
CA ARG A 7 0.14 -9.88 -12.32
C ARG A 7 -0.93 -8.80 -12.49
N ARG A 8 -2.12 -9.15 -12.97
CA ARG A 8 -3.24 -8.20 -13.11
C ARG A 8 -3.69 -7.63 -11.77
N LEU A 9 -3.75 -8.46 -10.73
CA LEU A 9 -4.05 -8.02 -9.38
C LEU A 9 -3.04 -6.98 -8.90
N PHE A 10 -1.74 -7.25 -9.01
CA PHE A 10 -0.70 -6.30 -8.60
C PHE A 10 -0.79 -4.98 -9.37
N ILE A 11 -1.01 -5.01 -10.69
CA ILE A 11 -1.21 -3.79 -11.50
C ILE A 11 -2.42 -2.98 -11.03
N LEU A 12 -3.53 -3.64 -10.68
CA LEU A 12 -4.71 -2.97 -10.17
C LEU A 12 -4.42 -2.29 -8.83
N LEU A 13 -3.82 -3.02 -7.88
CA LEU A 13 -3.50 -2.52 -6.55
C LEU A 13 -2.53 -1.32 -6.64
N GLU A 14 -1.46 -1.45 -7.43
CA GLU A 14 -0.48 -0.39 -7.65
C GLU A 14 -1.13 0.88 -8.19
N LYS A 15 -1.95 0.77 -9.25
CA LYS A 15 -2.64 1.92 -9.84
C LYS A 15 -3.61 2.58 -8.87
N SER A 16 -4.40 1.80 -8.14
CA SER A 16 -5.37 2.33 -7.18
C SER A 16 -4.67 3.05 -6.02
N ILE A 17 -3.64 2.45 -5.45
CA ILE A 17 -2.90 3.01 -4.32
C ILE A 17 -2.09 4.23 -4.74
N ALA A 18 -1.45 4.19 -5.92
CA ALA A 18 -0.76 5.36 -6.47
C ALA A 18 -1.69 6.57 -6.65
N ASN A 19 -2.95 6.34 -7.03
CA ASN A 19 -3.94 7.41 -7.11
C ASN A 19 -4.35 7.94 -5.73
N MET A 20 -4.49 7.08 -4.70
CA MET A 20 -4.75 7.51 -3.33
C MET A 20 -3.57 8.30 -2.74
N ALA A 21 -2.33 7.88 -3.04
CA ALA A 21 -1.11 8.51 -2.57
C ALA A 21 -0.95 9.96 -3.07
N LYS A 22 -1.55 10.31 -4.23
CA LYS A 22 -1.54 11.69 -4.75
C LYS A 22 -2.18 12.70 -3.80
N SER A 23 -3.15 12.27 -2.99
CA SER A 23 -3.82 13.11 -2.00
C SER A 23 -2.93 13.48 -0.81
N PHE A 24 -1.73 12.90 -0.71
CA PHE A 24 -0.75 13.16 0.34
C PHE A 24 0.48 13.92 -0.17
N LEU A 25 0.50 14.28 -1.46
CA LEU A 25 1.57 15.10 -2.01
C LEU A 25 1.57 16.46 -1.31
N PHE A 26 2.77 16.92 -0.95
CA PHE A 26 3.01 18.20 -0.25
C PHE A 26 2.49 18.28 1.20
N GLU A 27 2.00 17.17 1.77
CA GLU A 27 1.74 17.08 3.22
C GLU A 27 3.06 16.93 3.99
N PHE A 28 3.04 17.24 5.29
CA PHE A 28 4.19 17.01 6.17
C PHE A 28 4.38 15.51 6.45
N ASN A 29 5.62 15.01 6.34
CA ASN A 29 5.95 13.62 6.69
C ASN A 29 6.05 13.43 8.22
N ASP A 30 4.94 13.54 8.92
CA ASP A 30 4.81 13.31 10.35
C ASP A 30 4.01 12.03 10.65
N SER A 31 3.87 11.68 11.94
CA SER A 31 3.11 10.51 12.36
C SER A 31 1.64 10.58 11.97
N PHE A 32 1.05 11.79 11.93
CA PHE A 32 -0.35 11.99 11.61
C PHE A 32 -0.64 11.66 10.13
N THR A 33 0.12 12.26 9.20
CA THR A 33 0.02 12.00 7.76
C THR A 33 0.27 10.54 7.44
N ARG A 34 1.29 9.93 8.08
CA ARG A 34 1.60 8.51 7.96
C ARG A 34 0.44 7.61 8.40
N SER A 35 -0.13 7.84 9.59
CA SER A 35 -1.30 7.10 10.08
C SER A 35 -2.55 7.32 9.21
N ARG A 36 -2.73 8.52 8.64
CA ARG A 36 -3.82 8.83 7.69
C ARG A 36 -3.64 8.06 6.38
N PHE A 37 -2.41 7.92 5.89
CA PHE A 37 -2.11 7.09 4.71
C PHE A 37 -2.48 5.63 4.95
N VAL A 38 -2.03 5.04 6.07
CA VAL A 38 -2.39 3.66 6.46
C VAL A 38 -3.91 3.50 6.54
N SER A 39 -4.58 4.41 7.26
CA SER A 39 -6.05 4.43 7.39
C SER A 39 -6.80 4.60 6.07
N THR A 40 -6.14 5.06 5.01
CA THR A 40 -6.71 5.17 3.67
C THR A 40 -6.51 3.88 2.86
N VAL A 41 -5.33 3.28 2.94
CA VAL A 41 -4.96 2.10 2.14
C VAL A 41 -5.52 0.79 2.73
N GLU A 42 -5.52 0.64 4.05
CA GLU A 42 -6.00 -0.60 4.69
C GLU A 42 -7.47 -0.93 4.39
N PRO A 43 -8.44 0.01 4.42
CA PRO A 43 -9.82 -0.30 4.06
C PRO A 43 -9.95 -0.75 2.61
N PHE A 44 -9.16 -0.19 1.70
CA PHE A 44 -9.14 -0.62 0.30
C PHE A 44 -8.65 -2.08 0.17
N LEU A 45 -7.53 -2.43 0.80
CA LEU A 45 -7.01 -3.79 0.80
C LEU A 45 -7.96 -4.77 1.50
N ARG A 46 -8.61 -4.37 2.58
CA ARG A 46 -9.64 -5.16 3.27
C ARG A 46 -10.83 -5.46 2.36
N ASN A 47 -11.26 -4.51 1.52
CA ASN A 47 -12.29 -4.76 0.51
C ASN A 47 -11.81 -5.79 -0.54
N VAL A 48 -10.55 -5.73 -0.97
CA VAL A 48 -9.97 -6.74 -1.88
C VAL A 48 -9.91 -8.12 -1.22
N GLN A 49 -9.54 -8.18 0.05
CA GLN A 49 -9.51 -9.41 0.85
C GLN A 49 -10.91 -10.01 1.01
N GLY A 50 -11.93 -9.19 1.30
CA GLY A 50 -13.33 -9.63 1.39
C GLY A 50 -13.91 -10.18 0.08
N ARG A 51 -13.37 -9.76 -1.07
CA ARG A 51 -13.68 -10.31 -2.39
C ARG A 51 -12.79 -11.49 -2.79
N GLN A 52 -12.05 -12.06 -1.83
CA GLN A 52 -11.12 -13.18 -2.01
C GLN A 52 -10.00 -12.91 -3.02
N GLY A 53 -9.67 -11.64 -3.32
CA GLY A 53 -8.57 -11.29 -4.21
C GLY A 53 -7.18 -11.51 -3.60
N ILE A 54 -7.08 -11.35 -2.28
CA ILE A 54 -5.87 -11.54 -1.48
C ILE A 54 -6.21 -12.34 -0.22
N GLN A 55 -5.24 -13.10 0.29
CA GLN A 55 -5.37 -13.85 1.53
C GLN A 55 -5.04 -12.97 2.74
N ASP A 56 -4.00 -12.15 2.61
CA ASP A 56 -3.45 -11.36 3.71
C ASP A 56 -2.70 -10.14 3.18
N PHE A 57 -2.53 -9.12 4.01
CA PHE A 57 -1.78 -7.92 3.69
C PHE A 57 -1.21 -7.22 4.93
N ALA A 58 -0.19 -6.41 4.72
CA ALA A 58 0.31 -5.48 5.72
C ALA A 58 0.64 -4.14 5.05
N VAL A 59 0.37 -3.03 5.74
CA VAL A 59 0.72 -1.68 5.31
C VAL A 59 1.62 -1.07 6.38
N ILE A 60 2.82 -0.68 6.01
CA ILE A 60 3.79 -0.03 6.91
C ILE A 60 4.03 1.37 6.39
N CYS A 61 3.73 2.36 7.21
CA CYS A 61 4.07 3.75 6.95
C CYS A 61 4.21 4.41 8.32
N ASP A 62 5.40 4.32 8.89
CA ASP A 62 5.71 4.75 10.25
C ASP A 62 7.17 5.18 10.35
N GLY A 63 7.72 5.28 11.58
CA GLY A 63 9.11 5.65 11.80
C GLY A 63 10.14 4.60 11.34
N SER A 64 9.73 3.34 11.14
CA SER A 64 10.63 2.26 10.73
C SER A 64 11.05 2.37 9.27
N ASN A 65 10.15 2.85 8.40
CA ASN A 65 10.42 3.04 6.97
C ASN A 65 10.47 4.52 6.53
N ASN A 66 10.02 5.45 7.38
CA ASN A 66 10.28 6.88 7.23
C ASN A 66 11.24 7.34 8.33
N THR A 67 12.49 6.88 8.22
CA THR A 67 13.60 7.29 9.10
C THR A 67 13.91 8.78 8.91
N PRO A 68 14.63 9.43 9.84
CA PRO A 68 15.01 10.84 9.70
C PRO A 68 15.67 11.14 8.35
N GLU A 69 16.55 10.25 7.86
CA GLU A 69 17.24 10.43 6.58
C GLU A 69 16.30 10.34 5.37
N VAL A 70 15.20 9.58 5.46
CA VAL A 70 14.16 9.54 4.42
C VAL A 70 13.38 10.85 4.42
N VAL A 71 13.00 11.33 5.61
CA VAL A 71 12.28 12.60 5.78
C VAL A 71 13.12 13.78 5.29
N ASP A 72 14.40 13.84 5.65
CA ASP A 72 15.34 14.89 5.25
C ASP A 72 15.57 14.93 3.73
N ARG A 73 15.41 13.78 3.03
CA ARG A 73 15.42 13.70 1.57
C ARG A 73 14.10 14.08 0.91
N ASN A 74 13.11 14.54 1.68
CA ASN A 74 11.75 14.82 1.21
C ASN A 74 11.06 13.58 0.59
N GLU A 75 11.40 12.40 1.08
CA GLU A 75 10.76 11.15 0.66
C GLU A 75 9.62 10.78 1.64
N PHE A 76 8.60 10.09 1.11
CA PHE A 76 7.52 9.49 1.88
C PHE A 76 7.39 8.02 1.46
N ARG A 77 7.56 7.09 2.39
CA ARG A 77 7.62 5.65 2.11
C ARG A 77 6.43 4.94 2.74
N GLY A 78 5.64 4.27 1.90
CA GLY A 78 4.58 3.36 2.32
C GLY A 78 4.84 1.98 1.74
N ASP A 79 5.21 1.02 2.58
CA ASP A 79 5.46 -0.36 2.17
C ASP A 79 4.17 -1.17 2.29
N ILE A 80 3.83 -1.89 1.22
CA ILE A 80 2.60 -2.67 1.14
C ILE A 80 2.94 -4.10 0.76
N TYR A 81 2.68 -5.02 1.68
CA TYR A 81 2.88 -6.45 1.50
C TYR A 81 1.54 -7.11 1.22
N VAL A 82 1.49 -7.97 0.20
CA VAL A 82 0.26 -8.63 -0.22
C VAL A 82 0.52 -10.10 -0.48
N LYS A 83 -0.28 -10.97 0.14
CA LYS A 83 -0.31 -12.41 -0.13
C LYS A 83 -1.48 -12.71 -1.09
N PRO A 84 -1.24 -12.97 -2.38
CA PRO A 84 -2.32 -13.17 -3.34
C PRO A 84 -3.06 -14.49 -3.11
N SER A 85 -4.35 -14.52 -3.45
CA SER A 85 -5.13 -15.76 -3.45
C SER A 85 -4.64 -16.72 -4.52
N ARG A 86 -4.56 -18.01 -4.17
CA ARG A 86 -4.20 -19.07 -5.12
C ARG A 86 -5.45 -19.41 -5.94
N SER A 87 -5.42 -19.11 -7.23
CA SER A 87 -6.43 -19.60 -8.18
C SER A 87 -5.98 -20.93 -8.79
N ILE A 88 -6.94 -21.79 -9.11
CA ILE A 88 -6.76 -23.00 -9.92
C ILE A 88 -6.60 -22.52 -11.38
N ASN A 89 -5.61 -23.05 -12.09
CA ASN A 89 -5.36 -22.78 -13.51
C ASN A 89 -5.89 -23.95 -14.35
#